data_AF-A0A815NQ11-F1
#
_entry.id   AF-A0A815NQ11-F1
#
_cell.length_a   1.000
_cell.length_b   1.000
_cell.length_c   1.000
_cell.angle_alpha   90.00
_cell.angle_beta   90.00
_cell.angle_gamma   90.00
#
_symmetry.space_group_name_H-M   'P 1'
#
loop_
_entity.id
_entity.type
_entity.pdbx_description
1 polymer ?
#
loop_
_entity_poly.entity_id
_entity_poly.type
_entity_poly.pdbx_seq_one_letter_code
_entity_poly.pdbx_strand_id
1 'polypeptide(L)'
;DRAIIKSRIEQIASTALSINRADYLEIVIEEHLKLTRYDCYQSVIEYIQEKCFDLQNEFVLNKLYIIANLCEIGLFDLTINQAADQVCNERLHFDY
;
A
#
# COMPACT_ATOMS: atom_id res chain seq x y z
N ASP A 1 -6.36 -1.89 -15.09
CA ASP A 1 -6.97 -0.55 -15.24
C ASP A 1 -6.33 0.41 -14.22
N ARG A 2 -5.78 1.54 -14.68
CA ARG A 2 -4.98 2.48 -13.85
C ARG A 2 -5.73 2.96 -12.60
N ALA A 3 -7.04 3.19 -12.75
CA ALA A 3 -7.89 3.65 -11.65
C ALA A 3 -8.05 2.58 -10.55
N ILE A 4 -8.12 1.31 -10.93
CA ILE A 4 -8.25 0.19 -9.98
C ILE A 4 -6.98 0.06 -9.14
N ILE A 5 -5.79 0.15 -9.77
CA ILE A 5 -4.51 0.06 -9.06
C ILE A 5 -4.37 1.19 -8.04
N LYS A 6 -4.64 2.44 -8.46
CA LYS A 6 -4.63 3.60 -7.55
C LYS A 6 -5.60 3.40 -6.39
N SER A 7 -6.86 3.07 -6.70
CA SER A 7 -7.91 2.87 -5.70
C SER A 7 -7.54 1.80 -4.68
N ARG A 8 -7.03 0.65 -5.12
CA ARG A 8 -6.64 -0.43 -4.21
C ARG A 8 -5.43 -0.08 -3.36
N ILE A 9 -4.41 0.57 -3.90
CA ILE A 9 -3.24 1.00 -3.09
C ILE A 9 -3.65 2.05 -2.05
N GLU A 10 -4.52 3.00 -2.42
CA GLU A 10 -5.10 3.97 -1.47
C GLU A 10 -5.98 3.28 -0.41
N GLN A 11 -6.68 2.20 -0.77
CA GLN A 11 -7.46 1.39 0.17
C GLN A 11 -6.58 0.62 1.15
N ILE A 12 -5.39 0.15 0.73
CA ILE A 12 -4.39 -0.44 1.65
C ILE A 12 -3.97 0.61 2.67
N ALA A 13 -3.64 1.82 2.20
CA ALA A 13 -3.24 2.92 3.09
C ALA A 13 -4.34 3.29 4.08
N SER A 14 -5.59 3.48 3.63
CA SER A 14 -6.69 3.82 4.51
C SER A 14 -7.00 2.71 5.52
N THR A 15 -6.95 1.44 5.11
CA THR A 15 -7.12 0.28 6.00
C THR A 15 -6.01 0.22 7.05
N ALA A 16 -4.75 0.41 6.65
CA ALA A 16 -3.60 0.40 7.56
C ALA A 16 -3.64 1.53 8.60
N LEU A 17 -4.26 2.67 8.25
CA LEU A 17 -4.38 3.86 9.11
C LEU A 17 -5.66 3.91 9.96
N SER A 18 -6.58 2.98 9.74
CA SER A 18 -7.92 2.98 10.35
C SER A 18 -7.91 3.04 11.89
N ILE A 19 -6.83 2.58 12.54
CA ILE A 19 -6.68 2.60 13.99
C ILE A 19 -5.82 3.81 14.41
N ASN A 20 -6.48 4.87 14.91
CA ASN A 20 -5.87 6.05 15.53
C ASN A 20 -4.84 6.81 14.67
N ARG A 21 -4.84 6.63 13.34
CA ARG A 21 -3.90 7.30 12.43
C ARG A 21 -4.55 7.82 11.15
N ALA A 22 -5.88 7.95 11.11
CA ALA A 22 -6.61 8.42 9.93
C ALA A 22 -6.15 9.80 9.43
N ASP A 23 -5.69 10.66 10.34
CA ASP A 23 -5.19 12.01 10.02
C ASP A 23 -3.93 12.00 9.12
N TYR A 24 -3.23 10.86 9.02
CA TYR A 24 -2.06 10.72 8.14
C TYR A 24 -2.41 10.35 6.71
N LEU A 25 -3.68 10.09 6.39
CA LEU A 25 -4.06 9.55 5.08
C LEU A 25 -3.67 10.48 3.94
N GLU A 26 -3.92 11.79 4.07
CA GLU A 26 -3.56 12.80 3.08
C GLU A 26 -2.04 12.82 2.83
N ILE A 27 -1.24 12.87 3.91
CA ILE A 27 0.22 12.80 3.84
C ILE A 27 0.67 11.54 3.09
N VAL A 28 0.06 10.39 3.41
CA VAL A 28 0.45 9.11 2.81
C VAL A 28 0.13 9.02 1.32
N ILE A 29 -1.01 9.55 0.87
CA ILE A 29 -1.44 9.41 -0.54
C ILE A 29 -0.92 10.53 -1.44
N GLU A 30 -0.57 11.70 -0.90
CA GLU A 30 -0.19 12.88 -1.70
C GLU A 30 1.32 13.17 -1.66
N GLU A 31 1.97 13.01 -0.51
CA GLU A 31 3.37 13.40 -0.34
C GLU A 31 4.34 12.37 -0.92
N HIS A 32 5.59 12.78 -1.13
CA HIS A 32 6.69 11.88 -1.49
C HIS A 32 7.77 11.98 -0.42
N LEU A 33 7.56 11.29 0.70
CA LEU A 33 8.49 11.33 1.83
C LEU A 33 9.84 10.72 1.42
N LYS A 34 10.91 11.24 1.99
CA LYS A 34 12.24 10.67 1.78
C LYS A 34 12.26 9.26 2.40
N LEU A 35 12.50 8.24 1.58
CA LEU A 35 12.66 6.87 2.05
C LEU A 35 13.92 6.76 2.93
N THR A 36 13.72 6.38 4.19
CA THR A 36 14.77 6.12 5.19
C THR A 36 14.59 4.76 5.86
N ARG A 37 13.36 4.23 5.91
CA ARG A 37 13.03 2.93 6.52
C ARG A 37 13.00 1.82 5.47
N TYR A 38 14.16 1.56 4.88
CA TYR A 38 14.34 0.60 3.78
C TYR A 38 13.87 -0.81 4.13
N ASP A 39 14.14 -1.31 5.35
CA ASP A 39 13.75 -2.67 5.76
C ASP A 39 12.23 -2.85 5.76
N CYS A 40 11.49 -1.85 6.27
CA CYS A 40 10.03 -1.84 6.25
C CYS A 40 9.52 -1.83 4.80
N TYR A 41 10.05 -0.90 4.00
CA TYR A 41 9.60 -0.75 2.61
C TYR A 41 9.85 -2.01 1.79
N GLN A 42 11.05 -2.58 1.86
CA GLN A 42 11.41 -3.78 1.12
C GLN A 42 10.51 -4.96 1.52
N SER A 43 10.34 -5.21 2.82
CA SER A 43 9.50 -6.30 3.31
C SER A 43 8.05 -6.19 2.80
N VAL A 44 7.47 -5.00 2.85
CA VAL A 44 6.09 -4.77 2.41
C VAL A 44 5.96 -4.87 0.89
N ILE A 45 6.94 -4.38 0.14
CA ILE A 45 6.93 -4.46 -1.32
C ILE A 45 7.02 -5.90 -1.81
N GLU A 46 7.88 -6.71 -1.21
CA GLU A 46 7.96 -8.15 -1.48
C GLU A 46 6.61 -8.85 -1.20
N TYR A 47 5.96 -8.48 -0.10
CA TYR A 47 4.65 -9.02 0.27
C TYR A 47 3.54 -8.61 -0.71
N ILE A 48 3.47 -7.33 -1.09
CA ILE A 48 2.49 -6.80 -2.05
C ILE A 48 2.70 -7.41 -3.44
N GLN A 49 3.94 -7.66 -3.85
CA GLN A 49 4.24 -8.36 -5.10
C GLN A 49 3.67 -9.78 -5.11
N GLU A 50 3.78 -10.50 -3.99
CA GLU A 50 3.28 -11.87 -3.86
C GLU A 50 1.74 -11.92 -3.82
N LYS A 51 1.09 -10.95 -3.16
CA LYS A 51 -0.34 -11.03 -2.81
C LYS A 51 -1.27 -10.15 -3.61
N CYS A 52 -0.79 -9.05 -4.19
CA CYS A 52 -1.66 -8.00 -4.71
C CYS A 52 -1.42 -7.68 -6.19
N PHE A 53 -0.21 -7.26 -6.54
CA PHE A 53 0.06 -6.65 -7.85
C PHE A 53 1.41 -7.10 -8.43
N ASP A 54 1.47 -7.22 -9.75
CA ASP A 54 2.75 -7.30 -10.45
C ASP A 54 3.44 -5.93 -10.44
N LEU A 55 4.59 -5.83 -9.76
CA LEU A 55 5.38 -4.60 -9.65
C LEU A 55 6.04 -4.19 -10.98
N GLN A 56 6.12 -5.06 -11.98
CA GLN A 56 6.59 -4.66 -13.32
C GLN A 56 5.57 -3.77 -14.04
N ASN A 57 4.34 -3.67 -13.53
CA ASN A 57 3.35 -2.75 -14.04
C ASN A 57 3.74 -1.30 -13.71
N GLU A 58 3.96 -0.48 -14.75
CA GLU A 58 4.36 0.93 -14.61
C GLU A 58 3.41 1.77 -13.74
N PHE A 59 2.12 1.42 -13.71
CA PHE A 59 1.13 2.14 -12.91
C PHE A 59 1.26 1.80 -11.42
N VAL A 60 1.71 0.58 -11.10
CA VAL A 60 2.01 0.16 -9.73
C VAL A 60 3.28 0.86 -9.25
N LEU A 61 4.35 0.86 -10.07
CA LEU A 61 5.62 1.53 -9.75
C LEU A 61 5.41 3.01 -9.37
N ASN A 62 4.60 3.72 -10.14
CA ASN A 62 4.26 5.13 -9.89
C ASN A 62 3.42 5.37 -8.63
N LYS A 63 3.03 4.32 -7.91
CA LYS A 63 2.23 4.38 -6.68
C LYS A 63 2.92 3.75 -5.47
N LEU A 64 4.11 3.18 -5.63
CA LEU A 64 4.85 2.60 -4.51
C LEU A 64 5.30 3.63 -3.46
N TYR A 65 5.32 4.93 -3.80
CA TYR A 65 5.58 5.99 -2.83
C TYR A 65 4.55 5.98 -1.68
N ILE A 66 3.31 5.56 -1.92
CA ILE A 66 2.27 5.46 -0.88
C ILE A 66 2.69 4.40 0.17
N ILE A 67 3.26 3.28 -0.29
CA ILE A 67 3.76 2.23 0.59
C ILE A 67 5.00 2.69 1.35
N ALA A 68 5.91 3.40 0.68
CA ALA A 68 7.05 4.03 1.32
C ALA A 68 6.61 5.01 2.43
N ASN A 69 5.61 5.85 2.15
CA ASN A 69 5.09 6.81 3.11
C ASN A 69 4.52 6.14 4.37
N LEU A 70 3.78 5.03 4.22
CA LEU A 70 3.27 4.26 5.38
C LEU A 70 4.42 3.84 6.31
N CYS A 71 5.52 3.35 5.75
CA CYS A 71 6.72 3.04 6.52
C CYS A 71 7.29 4.30 7.19
N GLU A 72 7.48 5.40 6.44
CA GLU A 72 8.09 6.64 6.95
C GLU A 72 7.30 7.28 8.09
N ILE A 73 5.97 7.22 8.09
CA ILE A 73 5.14 7.73 9.22
C ILE A 73 5.13 6.79 10.44
N GLY A 74 5.94 5.73 10.42
CA GLY A 74 6.17 4.88 11.58
C GLY A 74 5.28 3.64 11.65
N LEU A 75 4.57 3.24 10.59
CA LEU A 75 3.88 1.94 10.62
C LEU A 75 4.90 0.80 10.56
N PHE A 76 4.49 -0.36 11.07
CA PHE A 76 5.22 -1.61 10.94
C PHE A 76 4.73 -2.36 9.70
N ASP A 77 5.65 -3.08 9.09
CA ASP A 77 5.42 -4.01 7.98
C ASP A 77 4.21 -4.93 8.22
N LEU A 78 4.11 -5.53 9.41
CA LEU A 78 3.00 -6.41 9.78
C LEU A 78 1.62 -5.73 9.64
N THR A 79 1.51 -4.47 10.07
CA THR A 79 0.25 -3.72 9.98
C THR A 79 -0.12 -3.45 8.52
N ILE A 80 0.86 -3.10 7.69
CA ILE A 80 0.64 -2.81 6.28
C ILE A 80 0.29 -4.10 5.53
N ASN A 81 0.97 -5.21 5.84
CA ASN A 81 0.70 -6.52 5.24
C ASN A 81 -0.71 -7.02 5.61
N GLN A 82 -1.17 -6.82 6.84
CA GLN A 82 -2.55 -7.13 7.24
C GLN A 82 -3.59 -6.31 6.48
N ALA A 83 -3.30 -5.03 6.21
CA ALA A 83 -4.16 -4.19 5.38
C ALA A 83 -4.14 -4.65 3.91
N ALA A 84 -2.97 -5.03 3.39
CA ALA A 84 -2.83 -5.63 2.06
C ALA A 84 -3.62 -6.93 1.95
N ASP A 85 -3.55 -7.82 2.95
CA ASP A 85 -4.35 -9.04 3.02
C ASP A 85 -5.85 -8.73 2.92
N GLN A 86 -6.36 -7.74 3.65
CA GLN A 86 -7.78 -7.39 3.60
C GLN A 86 -8.21 -6.87 2.24
N VAL A 87 -7.39 -6.03 1.60
CA VAL A 87 -7.72 -5.39 0.33
C VAL A 87 -7.53 -6.34 -0.87
N CYS A 88 -6.52 -7.21 -0.80
CA CYS A 88 -6.13 -8.09 -1.90
C CYS A 88 -6.73 -9.49 -1.82
N ASN A 89 -7.06 -10.00 -0.61
CA ASN A 89 -7.82 -11.25 -0.44
C ASN A 89 -9.34 -11.06 -0.59
N GLU A 90 -9.84 -9.83 -0.72
CA GLU A 90 -11.11 -9.56 -1.39
C GLU A 90 -10.98 -9.99 -2.86
N ARG A 91 -11.02 -11.31 -3.08
CA ARG A 91 -11.08 -11.96 -4.37
C ARG A 91 -12.18 -11.24 -5.12
N LEU A 92 -11.78 -10.54 -6.19
CA LEU A 92 -12.72 -9.99 -7.14
C LEU A 92 -13.64 -11.13 -7.58
N HIS A 93 -14.87 -11.15 -7.09
CA HIS A 93 -15.99 -11.76 -7.78
C HIS A 93 -16.21 -10.95 -9.06
N PHE A 94 -15.29 -11.07 -10.01
CA PHE A 94 -15.61 -10.91 -11.40
C PHE A 94 -15.90 -12.32 -11.90
N ASP A 95 -17.14 -12.73 -11.68
CA ASP A 95 -17.73 -13.85 -12.41
C ASP A 95 -17.64 -13.48 -13.91
N TYR A 96 -17.02 -14.36 -14.68
CA TYR A 96 -17.01 -14.34 -16.15
C TYR A 96 -18.23 -15.10 -16.67
#